data_AF-R7HZT4-F1
#
_entry.id   AF-R7HZT4-F1
#
_cell.length_a   1.000
_cell.length_b   1.000
_cell.length_c   1.000
_cell.angle_alpha   90.00
_cell.angle_beta   90.00
_cell.angle_gamma   90.00
#
_symmetry.space_group_name_H-M   'P 1'
#
loop_
_entity.id
_entity.type
_entity.pdbx_description
1 polymer ?
#
loop_
_entity_poly.entity_id
_entity_poly.type
_entity_poly.pdbx_seq_one_letter_code
_entity_poly.pdbx_strand_id
1 'polypeptide(L)'
;MGIVSEKDFIERVKNLSETSFKPGERKDLNVLDSHDFRYLESGEFGANLHIHSEYSDGSMSIDELLENAQKITEKNPNFLLALTDHDTIDGTKEISKKIEKYKNVNICLGLEISTIGINFPDQKKPCQIHLLVYGIDPFDKKLNNYLSHKRDLKLQLAKATIEKLNSALPGYNFNIEEASKCHIMIKKGQDEVAHPLKKYTAGKILLDYYFPNADFSYDAPIKEFKYLFKTSSEPYYKIYKKALEMYIEHELPQIPEKIENKIQIAREIYMASHPTIGKMLEPFSSFEDAVKFVSQLNFGVMSIAHPARTKAYCPEFYTYLFEHFKKYGKDKALLYEGYYQSYEGDYYQKWQSKIDEAAKEFNLIKTGGLDSHGKNIITRCPYS
;
A
#
# COMPACT_ATOMS: atom_id res chain seq x y z
N MET A 1 4.21 26.53 9.19
CA MET A 1 5.24 25.52 9.51
C MET A 1 4.75 24.76 10.73
N GLY A 2 4.97 23.45 10.77
CA GLY A 2 4.31 22.53 11.68
C GLY A 2 3.17 21.78 10.98
N ILE A 3 2.16 21.41 11.76
CA ILE A 3 1.01 20.64 11.27
C ILE A 3 0.11 21.55 10.42
N VAL A 4 -0.14 21.14 9.18
CA VAL A 4 -0.97 21.84 8.21
C VAL A 4 -2.43 21.46 8.44
N SER A 5 -3.28 22.47 8.62
CA SER A 5 -4.74 22.26 8.74
C SER A 5 -5.34 21.72 7.44
N GLU A 6 -6.49 21.05 7.54
CA GLU A 6 -7.25 20.58 6.37
C GLU A 6 -7.48 21.68 5.32
N LYS A 7 -7.87 22.88 5.75
CA LYS A 7 -8.11 24.02 4.85
C LYS A 7 -6.85 24.48 4.13
N ASP A 8 -5.74 24.62 4.86
CA ASP A 8 -4.44 25.02 4.29
C ASP A 8 -3.88 23.94 3.35
N PHE A 9 -4.08 22.66 3.68
CA PHE A 9 -3.73 21.54 2.80
C PHE A 9 -4.45 21.64 1.45
N ILE A 10 -5.77 21.80 1.45
CA ILE A 10 -6.58 21.90 0.22
C ILE A 10 -6.11 23.08 -0.63
N GLU A 11 -5.86 24.24 -0.01
CA GLU A 11 -5.45 25.44 -0.74
C GLU A 11 -4.06 25.28 -1.37
N ARG A 12 -3.09 24.70 -0.64
CA ARG A 12 -1.76 24.44 -1.18
C ARG A 12 -1.81 23.46 -2.33
N VAL A 13 -2.51 22.34 -2.17
CA VAL A 13 -2.58 21.28 -3.19
C VAL A 13 -3.14 21.78 -4.51
N LYS A 14 -4.14 22.67 -4.50
CA LYS A 14 -4.69 23.27 -5.74
C LYS A 14 -3.66 24.07 -6.54
N ASN A 15 -2.61 24.55 -5.90
CA ASN A 15 -1.56 25.36 -6.50
C ASN A 15 -0.31 24.54 -6.88
N LEU A 16 -0.29 23.23 -6.60
CA LEU A 16 0.81 22.34 -6.97
C LEU A 16 0.65 21.84 -8.41
N SER A 17 1.77 21.80 -9.14
CA SER A 17 1.85 21.26 -10.50
C SER A 17 2.29 19.80 -10.48
N GLU A 18 2.33 19.15 -11.65
CA GLU A 18 2.95 17.83 -11.79
C GLU A 18 4.39 17.79 -11.26
N THR A 19 5.21 18.79 -11.61
CA THR A 19 6.62 18.88 -11.19
C THR A 19 6.76 18.95 -9.67
N SER A 20 5.74 19.48 -8.97
CA SER A 20 5.73 19.50 -7.51
C SER A 20 5.73 18.10 -6.89
N PHE A 21 5.20 17.08 -7.57
CA PHE A 21 5.08 15.72 -7.02
C PHE A 21 6.18 14.77 -7.48
N LYS A 22 7.13 15.22 -8.32
CA LYS A 22 8.25 14.40 -8.81
C LYS A 22 9.59 14.99 -8.40
N PRO A 23 10.50 14.19 -7.83
CA PRO A 23 11.84 14.66 -7.46
C PRO A 23 12.73 14.92 -8.68
N GLY A 24 12.41 14.31 -9.83
CA GLY A 24 13.10 14.47 -11.11
C GLY A 24 12.34 13.70 -12.20
N GLU A 25 12.86 13.69 -13.42
CA GLU A 25 12.34 12.82 -14.48
C GLU A 25 12.96 11.43 -14.36
N ARG A 26 12.17 10.38 -14.63
CA ARG A 26 12.70 9.02 -14.70
C ARG A 26 13.56 8.85 -15.94
N LYS A 27 14.80 8.38 -15.75
CA LYS A 27 15.70 8.01 -16.84
C LYS A 27 15.20 6.78 -17.59
N ASP A 28 14.49 5.89 -16.90
CA ASP A 28 13.80 4.73 -17.49
C ASP A 28 12.42 4.56 -16.83
N LEU A 29 11.36 4.67 -17.63
CA LEU A 29 9.96 4.56 -17.16
C LEU A 29 9.62 3.17 -16.61
N ASN A 30 10.41 2.14 -16.95
CA ASN A 30 10.23 0.77 -16.47
C ASN A 30 11.07 0.46 -15.21
N VAL A 31 11.96 1.38 -14.81
CA VAL A 31 12.78 1.25 -13.61
C VAL A 31 12.29 2.25 -12.58
N LEU A 32 11.66 1.71 -11.53
CA LEU A 32 11.24 2.47 -10.35
C LEU A 32 12.45 3.22 -9.76
N ASP A 33 12.22 4.45 -9.27
CA ASP A 33 13.22 5.30 -8.64
C ASP A 33 14.41 5.74 -9.53
N SER A 34 14.34 5.56 -10.85
CA SER A 34 15.37 6.00 -11.81
C SER A 34 15.42 7.52 -12.05
N HIS A 35 14.99 8.34 -11.07
CA HIS A 35 14.87 9.78 -11.20
C HIS A 35 16.24 10.45 -11.37
N ASP A 36 16.29 11.54 -12.14
CA ASP A 36 17.47 12.39 -12.29
C ASP A 36 17.57 13.51 -11.24
N PHE A 37 16.61 13.58 -10.32
CA PHE A 37 16.55 14.51 -9.19
C PHE A 37 16.59 16.01 -9.51
N ARG A 38 16.38 16.41 -10.78
CA ARG A 38 16.48 17.83 -11.19
C ARG A 38 15.50 18.76 -10.48
N TYR A 39 14.32 18.27 -10.12
CA TYR A 39 13.27 19.07 -9.46
C TYR A 39 13.53 19.21 -7.95
N LEU A 40 14.15 18.20 -7.35
CA LEU A 40 14.66 18.27 -5.99
C LEU A 40 15.76 19.32 -5.88
N GLU A 41 16.71 19.34 -6.81
CA GLU A 41 17.85 20.26 -6.80
C GLU A 41 17.46 21.72 -7.06
N SER A 42 16.51 21.94 -7.98
CA SER A 42 15.99 23.27 -8.34
C SER A 42 14.97 23.83 -7.34
N GLY A 43 14.44 22.99 -6.44
CA GLY A 43 13.39 23.37 -5.49
C GLY A 43 11.96 23.30 -6.06
N GLU A 44 11.79 22.79 -7.29
CA GLU A 44 10.47 22.55 -7.88
C GLU A 44 9.72 21.39 -7.22
N PHE A 45 10.43 20.40 -6.66
CA PHE A 45 9.81 19.33 -5.88
C PHE A 45 9.18 19.92 -4.62
N GLY A 46 7.84 19.93 -4.61
CA GLY A 46 7.02 20.72 -3.70
C GLY A 46 6.15 19.90 -2.77
N ALA A 47 5.92 18.63 -3.05
CA ALA A 47 5.16 17.77 -2.16
C ALA A 47 5.46 16.28 -2.34
N ASN A 48 5.35 15.54 -1.24
CA ASN A 48 5.15 14.09 -1.26
C ASN A 48 4.03 13.76 -0.26
N LEU A 49 2.86 13.40 -0.78
CA LEU A 49 1.65 13.22 0.01
C LEU A 49 1.32 11.75 0.29
N HIS A 50 2.20 10.83 -0.07
CA HIS A 50 1.98 9.39 0.10
C HIS A 50 3.25 8.73 0.61
N ILE A 51 3.31 8.54 1.93
CA ILE A 51 4.51 8.06 2.64
C ILE A 51 4.10 7.15 3.78
N HIS A 52 4.88 6.09 3.94
CA HIS A 52 4.75 5.06 4.97
C HIS A 52 5.95 5.09 5.90
N SER A 53 5.72 4.78 7.17
CA SER A 53 6.73 4.70 8.21
C SER A 53 6.75 3.29 8.83
N GLU A 54 7.64 3.08 9.80
CA GLU A 54 7.72 1.87 10.61
C GLU A 54 6.41 1.53 11.36
N TYR A 55 5.43 2.44 11.41
CA TYR A 55 4.10 2.17 11.96
C TYR A 55 3.25 1.27 11.05
N SER A 56 3.47 1.28 9.73
CA SER A 56 2.84 0.37 8.77
C SER A 56 3.86 -0.54 8.07
N ASP A 57 4.20 -0.31 6.81
CA ASP A 57 5.16 -1.10 6.05
C ASP A 57 6.30 -0.28 5.45
N GLY A 58 6.45 0.96 5.89
CA GLY A 58 7.66 1.73 5.70
C GLY A 58 8.80 1.28 6.63
N SER A 59 9.99 1.77 6.34
CA SER A 59 11.23 1.50 7.09
C SER A 59 11.78 2.74 7.81
N MET A 60 11.10 3.88 7.68
CA MET A 60 11.51 5.13 8.30
C MET A 60 10.85 5.33 9.66
N SER A 61 11.65 5.69 10.66
CA SER A 61 11.14 6.25 11.91
C SER A 61 10.57 7.65 11.69
N ILE A 62 9.76 8.15 12.62
CA ILE A 62 9.23 9.53 12.53
C ILE A 62 10.35 10.57 12.62
N ASP A 63 11.42 10.30 13.37
CA ASP A 63 12.56 11.22 13.45
C ASP A 63 13.27 11.32 12.10
N GLU A 64 13.60 10.18 11.47
CA GLU A 64 14.19 10.15 10.13
C GLU A 64 13.30 10.86 9.10
N LEU A 65 11.96 10.69 9.19
CA LEU A 65 11.00 11.35 8.28
C LEU A 65 11.04 12.87 8.41
N LEU A 66 11.02 13.38 9.64
CA LEU A 66 11.06 14.82 9.89
C LEU A 66 12.44 15.42 9.57
N GLU A 67 13.52 14.67 9.77
CA GLU A 67 14.87 15.06 9.35
C GLU A 67 15.01 15.14 7.83
N ASN A 68 14.51 14.13 7.10
CA ASN A 68 14.46 14.14 5.64
C ASN A 68 13.67 15.35 5.14
N ALA A 69 12.50 15.61 5.73
CA ALA A 69 11.66 16.74 5.37
C ALA A 69 12.38 18.08 5.60
N GLN A 70 13.02 18.24 6.75
CA GLN A 70 13.76 19.46 7.07
C GLN A 70 14.88 19.74 6.05
N LYS A 71 15.62 18.71 5.61
CA LYS A 71 16.66 18.87 4.57
C LYS A 71 16.09 19.39 3.25
N ILE A 72 14.92 18.89 2.82
CA ILE A 72 14.27 19.37 1.59
C ILE A 72 13.86 20.85 1.72
N THR A 73 13.51 21.31 2.93
CA THR A 73 13.12 22.72 3.14
C THR A 73 14.25 23.71 2.88
N GLU A 74 15.51 23.28 2.84
CA GLU A 74 16.65 24.12 2.44
C GLU A 74 16.58 24.53 0.96
N LYS A 75 15.97 23.68 0.11
CA LYS A 75 15.73 23.95 -1.31
C LYS A 75 14.32 24.51 -1.55
N ASN A 76 13.33 23.99 -0.83
CA ASN A 76 11.94 24.44 -0.94
C ASN A 76 11.29 24.61 0.45
N PRO A 77 11.29 25.82 1.02
CA PRO A 77 10.68 26.10 2.33
C PRO A 77 9.18 25.80 2.42
N ASN A 78 8.50 25.66 1.28
CA ASN A 78 7.07 25.38 1.19
C ASN A 78 6.77 23.89 0.95
N PHE A 79 7.78 23.03 0.95
CA PHE A 79 7.60 21.59 0.75
C PHE A 79 6.54 21.02 1.70
N LEU A 80 5.55 20.34 1.12
CA LEU A 80 4.39 19.79 1.81
C LEU A 80 4.49 18.27 1.90
N LEU A 81 4.50 17.76 3.13
CA LEU A 81 4.58 16.33 3.42
C LEU A 81 3.23 15.80 3.90
N ALA A 82 2.90 14.55 3.62
CA ALA A 82 1.89 13.82 4.39
C ALA A 82 2.38 12.43 4.79
N LEU A 83 2.16 12.05 6.05
CA LEU A 83 2.32 10.67 6.51
C LEU A 83 0.99 9.96 6.35
N THR A 84 0.97 8.80 5.69
CA THR A 84 -0.24 8.09 5.28
C THR A 84 -0.11 6.59 5.54
N ASP A 85 0.36 6.21 6.73
CA ASP A 85 0.49 4.80 7.12
C ASP A 85 -0.80 3.98 6.91
N HIS A 86 -0.64 2.71 6.52
CA HIS A 86 -1.77 1.79 6.36
C HIS A 86 -2.51 1.51 7.67
N ASP A 87 -3.81 1.78 7.67
CA ASP A 87 -4.79 1.45 8.71
C ASP A 87 -4.36 1.86 10.14
N THR A 88 -3.46 2.83 10.31
CA THR A 88 -3.02 3.34 11.61
C THR A 88 -2.70 4.83 11.59
N ILE A 89 -2.84 5.46 12.75
CA ILE A 89 -2.54 6.88 12.98
C ILE A 89 -1.52 7.04 14.10
N ASP A 90 -0.82 5.97 14.48
CA ASP A 90 0.13 6.02 15.58
C ASP A 90 1.37 6.86 15.21
N GLY A 91 1.80 6.82 13.94
CA GLY A 91 2.84 7.71 13.42
C GLY A 91 2.44 9.19 13.45
N THR A 92 1.18 9.52 13.14
CA THR A 92 0.68 10.90 13.20
C THR A 92 0.54 11.41 14.64
N LYS A 93 0.20 10.55 15.61
CA LYS A 93 0.27 10.87 17.05
C LYS A 93 1.71 11.17 17.49
N GLU A 94 2.68 10.43 16.99
CA GLU A 94 4.10 10.67 17.30
C GLU A 94 4.59 11.99 16.68
N ILE A 95 4.27 12.25 15.40
CA ILE A 95 4.55 13.54 14.76
C ILE A 95 4.03 14.69 15.62
N SER A 96 2.79 14.58 16.10
CA SER A 96 2.14 15.63 16.90
C SER A 96 2.90 15.98 18.18
N LYS A 97 3.71 15.06 18.71
CA LYS A 97 4.54 15.27 19.91
C LYS A 97 5.95 15.76 19.60
N LYS A 98 6.41 15.58 18.36
CA LYS A 98 7.82 15.78 17.98
C LYS A 98 8.03 16.95 17.02
N ILE A 99 7.02 17.33 16.24
CA ILE A 99 7.14 18.30 15.15
C ILE A 99 7.73 19.65 15.57
N GLU A 100 7.48 20.11 16.79
CA GLU A 100 8.01 21.38 17.33
C GLU A 100 9.54 21.42 17.41
N LYS A 101 10.22 20.26 17.41
CA LYS A 101 11.68 20.16 17.39
C LYS A 101 12.29 20.46 16.00
N TYR A 102 11.46 20.44 14.96
CA TYR A 102 11.89 20.56 13.57
C TYR A 102 11.48 21.91 13.00
N LYS A 103 12.40 22.55 12.29
CA LYS A 103 12.19 23.89 11.74
C LYS A 103 11.68 23.79 10.30
N ASN A 104 10.77 24.69 9.93
CA ASN A 104 10.27 24.88 8.56
C ASN A 104 9.58 23.67 7.90
N VAL A 105 9.40 22.54 8.59
CA VAL A 105 8.67 21.38 8.08
C VAL A 105 7.18 21.71 8.00
N ASN A 106 6.53 21.50 6.85
CA ASN A 106 5.08 21.56 6.71
C ASN A 106 4.56 20.15 6.49
N ILE A 107 3.79 19.64 7.45
CA ILE A 107 3.29 18.26 7.42
C ILE A 107 1.78 18.21 7.61
N CYS A 108 1.10 17.51 6.72
CA CYS A 108 -0.28 17.12 6.87
C CYS A 108 -0.34 15.75 7.56
N LEU A 109 -1.12 15.65 8.63
CA LEU A 109 -1.38 14.34 9.24
C LEU A 109 -2.38 13.60 8.35
N GLY A 110 -2.01 12.41 7.90
CA GLY A 110 -2.86 11.58 7.06
C GLY A 110 -2.90 10.12 7.49
N LEU A 111 -3.51 9.31 6.63
CA LEU A 111 -3.81 7.90 6.82
C LEU A 111 -4.11 7.29 5.46
N GLU A 112 -3.66 6.06 5.21
CA GLU A 112 -4.17 5.24 4.10
C GLU A 112 -5.08 4.14 4.65
N ILE A 113 -6.36 4.17 4.31
CA ILE A 113 -7.31 3.13 4.71
C ILE A 113 -7.36 2.07 3.62
N SER A 114 -7.11 0.82 4.00
CA SER A 114 -7.26 -0.31 3.10
C SER A 114 -8.72 -0.69 2.94
N THR A 115 -9.21 -0.72 1.69
CA THR A 115 -10.59 -1.08 1.39
C THR A 115 -10.70 -2.11 0.28
N ILE A 116 -11.84 -2.78 0.24
CA ILE A 116 -12.18 -3.76 -0.79
C ILE A 116 -13.47 -3.34 -1.50
N GLY A 117 -13.40 -3.21 -2.81
CA GLY A 117 -14.56 -3.10 -3.68
C GLY A 117 -15.06 -4.47 -4.11
N ILE A 118 -16.37 -4.72 -3.97
CA ILE A 118 -17.04 -5.94 -4.47
C ILE A 118 -18.31 -5.66 -5.28
N ASN A 119 -18.66 -4.37 -5.45
CA ASN A 119 -19.90 -3.92 -6.05
C ASN A 119 -19.65 -3.08 -7.32
N PHE A 120 -18.66 -3.46 -8.13
CA PHE A 120 -18.35 -2.79 -9.39
C PHE A 120 -18.92 -3.55 -10.60
N PRO A 121 -19.22 -2.84 -11.72
CA PRO A 121 -19.68 -3.49 -12.95
C PRO A 121 -18.67 -4.48 -13.51
N ASP A 122 -19.17 -5.58 -14.08
CA ASP A 122 -18.38 -6.66 -14.69
C ASP A 122 -17.27 -7.24 -13.80
N GLN A 123 -17.37 -7.02 -12.49
CA GLN A 123 -16.33 -7.35 -11.53
C GLN A 123 -16.27 -8.87 -11.30
N LYS A 124 -15.15 -9.47 -11.69
CA LYS A 124 -14.92 -10.92 -11.53
C LYS A 124 -14.28 -11.29 -10.20
N LYS A 125 -13.57 -10.35 -9.58
CA LYS A 125 -12.84 -10.53 -8.32
C LYS A 125 -12.89 -9.24 -7.50
N PRO A 126 -12.87 -9.32 -6.17
CA PRO A 126 -12.70 -8.14 -5.34
C PRO A 126 -11.51 -7.29 -5.81
N CYS A 127 -11.65 -5.98 -5.74
CA CYS A 127 -10.58 -5.05 -6.05
C CYS A 127 -10.11 -4.37 -4.76
N GLN A 128 -8.80 -4.31 -4.56
CA GLN A 128 -8.21 -3.47 -3.52
C GLN A 128 -8.28 -2.03 -3.99
N ILE A 129 -8.85 -1.16 -3.15
CA ILE A 129 -8.90 0.28 -3.37
C ILE A 129 -8.39 0.89 -2.07
N HIS A 130 -7.37 1.74 -2.15
CA HIS A 130 -6.86 2.44 -0.99
C HIS A 130 -7.35 3.89 -0.98
N LEU A 131 -7.63 4.37 0.23
CA LEU A 131 -8.21 5.69 0.46
C LEU A 131 -7.25 6.50 1.32
N LEU A 132 -6.64 7.54 0.74
CA LEU A 132 -5.85 8.50 1.50
C LEU A 132 -6.80 9.48 2.18
N VAL A 133 -6.56 9.76 3.45
CA VAL A 133 -7.28 10.76 4.23
C VAL A 133 -6.27 11.77 4.75
N TYR A 134 -6.50 13.06 4.49
CA TYR A 134 -5.59 14.16 4.81
C TYR A 134 -6.21 15.15 5.77
N GLY A 135 -5.41 15.68 6.68
CA GLY A 135 -5.83 16.69 7.66
C GLY A 135 -6.63 16.08 8.81
N ILE A 136 -6.30 14.85 9.22
CA ILE A 136 -6.99 14.16 10.30
C ILE A 136 -6.63 14.72 11.68
N ASP A 137 -7.53 14.55 12.65
CA ASP A 137 -7.20 14.67 14.06
C ASP A 137 -6.70 13.31 14.58
N PRO A 138 -5.42 13.17 14.96
CA PRO A 138 -4.84 11.90 15.41
C PRO A 138 -5.40 11.45 16.78
N PHE A 139 -6.15 12.32 17.48
CA PHE A 139 -6.79 12.02 18.76
C PHE A 139 -8.31 11.83 18.65
N ASP A 140 -8.87 11.83 17.44
CA ASP A 140 -10.29 11.54 17.22
C ASP A 140 -10.59 10.10 17.68
N LYS A 141 -11.48 9.97 18.67
CA LYS A 141 -11.83 8.67 19.27
C LYS A 141 -12.57 7.75 18.29
N LYS A 142 -13.40 8.30 17.39
CA LYS A 142 -14.15 7.49 16.42
C LYS A 142 -13.19 6.88 15.39
N LEU A 143 -12.27 7.67 14.86
CA LEU A 143 -11.22 7.20 13.94
C LEU A 143 -10.31 6.16 14.60
N ASN A 144 -9.83 6.45 15.81
CA ASN A 144 -8.99 5.51 16.57
C ASN A 144 -9.70 4.17 16.82
N ASN A 145 -10.97 4.20 17.23
CA ASN A 145 -11.75 2.99 17.50
C ASN A 145 -12.02 2.21 16.20
N TYR A 146 -12.35 2.88 15.10
CA TYR A 146 -12.55 2.24 13.81
C TYR A 146 -11.30 1.50 13.34
N LEU A 147 -10.14 2.16 13.38
CA LEU A 147 -8.88 1.57 12.93
C LEU A 147 -8.40 0.43 13.83
N SER A 148 -8.41 0.64 15.15
CA SER A 148 -7.99 -0.41 16.11
C SER A 148 -8.87 -1.65 16.00
N HIS A 149 -10.20 -1.47 15.94
CA HIS A 149 -11.13 -2.59 15.77
C HIS A 149 -10.87 -3.38 14.49
N LYS A 150 -10.66 -2.70 13.35
CA LYS A 150 -10.34 -3.37 12.09
C LYS A 150 -9.00 -4.12 12.14
N ARG A 151 -7.96 -3.51 12.73
CA ARG A 151 -6.65 -4.17 12.91
C ARG A 151 -6.75 -5.41 13.79
N ASP A 152 -7.47 -5.33 14.90
CA ASP A 152 -7.64 -6.45 15.83
C ASP A 152 -8.36 -7.62 15.17
N LEU A 153 -9.47 -7.35 14.49
CA LEU A 153 -10.21 -8.36 13.74
C LEU A 153 -9.35 -9.01 12.65
N LYS A 154 -8.51 -8.22 11.96
CA LYS A 154 -7.65 -8.73 10.89
C LYS A 154 -6.50 -9.59 11.43
N LEU A 155 -5.91 -9.18 12.55
CA LEU A 155 -4.90 -9.99 13.23
C LEU A 155 -5.48 -11.31 13.74
N GLN A 156 -6.69 -11.29 14.28
CA GLN A 156 -7.41 -12.51 14.68
C GLN A 156 -7.68 -13.42 13.47
N LEU A 157 -8.13 -12.87 12.34
CA LEU A 157 -8.31 -13.61 11.10
C LEU A 157 -7.00 -14.26 10.62
N ALA A 158 -5.88 -13.54 10.65
CA ALA A 158 -4.58 -14.08 10.28
C ALA A 158 -4.16 -15.25 11.17
N LYS A 159 -4.30 -15.11 12.50
CA LYS A 159 -4.00 -16.18 13.48
C LYS A 159 -4.87 -17.41 13.27
N ALA A 160 -6.19 -17.23 13.15
CA ALA A 160 -7.13 -18.33 12.90
C ALA A 160 -6.86 -19.04 11.55
N THR A 161 -6.41 -18.30 10.53
CA THR A 161 -6.03 -18.88 9.25
C THR A 161 -4.75 -19.73 9.38
N ILE A 162 -3.77 -19.27 10.15
CA ILE A 162 -2.55 -20.02 10.45
C ILE A 162 -2.85 -21.30 11.26
N GLU A 163 -3.76 -21.25 12.23
CA GLU A 163 -4.20 -22.42 12.98
C GLU A 163 -4.83 -23.48 12.07
N LYS A 164 -5.66 -23.06 11.10
CA LYS A 164 -6.22 -23.96 10.08
C LYS A 164 -5.14 -24.56 9.19
N LEU A 165 -4.15 -23.75 8.76
CA LEU A 165 -3.00 -24.22 7.98
C LEU A 165 -2.24 -25.31 8.74
N ASN A 166 -1.94 -25.10 10.03
CA ASN A 166 -1.24 -26.08 10.86
C ASN A 166 -2.04 -27.36 11.11
N SER A 167 -3.37 -27.24 11.22
CA SER A 167 -4.25 -28.40 11.37
C SER A 167 -4.30 -29.25 10.10
N ALA A 168 -4.35 -28.61 8.92
CA ALA A 168 -4.44 -29.30 7.64
C ALA A 168 -3.09 -29.82 7.12
N LEU A 169 -1.99 -29.15 7.47
CA LEU A 169 -0.64 -29.45 7.01
C LEU A 169 0.31 -29.56 8.21
N PRO A 170 0.18 -30.62 9.03
CA PRO A 170 1.05 -30.83 10.17
C PRO A 170 2.50 -31.00 9.72
N GLY A 171 3.43 -30.44 10.50
CA GLY A 171 4.88 -30.53 10.26
C GLY A 171 5.53 -29.26 9.70
N TYR A 172 4.77 -28.31 9.17
CA TYR A 172 5.33 -27.02 8.71
C TYR A 172 5.43 -25.97 9.82
N ASN A 173 4.66 -26.06 10.91
CA ASN A 173 4.68 -25.09 12.01
C ASN A 173 4.54 -23.63 11.54
N PHE A 174 3.55 -23.37 10.69
CA PHE A 174 3.25 -22.04 10.21
C PHE A 174 3.02 -21.07 11.38
N ASN A 175 3.60 -19.87 11.31
CA ASN A 175 3.45 -18.86 12.35
C ASN A 175 3.48 -17.43 11.78
N ILE A 176 2.99 -16.48 12.57
CA ILE A 176 2.81 -15.09 12.14
C ILE A 176 4.15 -14.37 11.94
N GLU A 177 5.19 -14.74 12.71
CA GLU A 177 6.51 -14.10 12.61
C GLU A 177 7.17 -14.42 11.28
N GLU A 178 7.18 -15.69 10.87
CA GLU A 178 7.66 -16.08 9.55
C GLU A 178 6.80 -15.49 8.43
N ALA A 179 5.47 -15.48 8.55
CA ALA A 179 4.60 -14.84 7.57
C ALA A 179 4.93 -13.35 7.39
N SER A 180 5.29 -12.66 8.47
CA SER A 180 5.62 -11.24 8.46
C SER A 180 6.91 -10.90 7.69
N LYS A 181 7.80 -11.87 7.46
CA LYS A 181 9.05 -11.65 6.69
C LYS A 181 8.79 -11.24 5.24
N CYS A 182 7.69 -11.68 4.65
CA CYS A 182 7.29 -11.30 3.29
C CYS A 182 6.44 -10.02 3.24
N HIS A 183 5.74 -9.69 4.33
CA HIS A 183 4.98 -8.47 4.49
C HIS A 183 4.65 -8.20 5.96
N ILE A 184 5.17 -7.12 6.53
CA ILE A 184 5.04 -6.83 7.96
C ILE A 184 3.58 -6.55 8.41
N MET A 185 2.75 -6.01 7.51
CA MET A 185 1.36 -5.66 7.80
C MET A 185 0.51 -6.82 8.35
N ILE A 186 0.79 -8.08 7.97
CA ILE A 186 0.00 -9.22 8.47
C ILE A 186 0.09 -9.36 10.00
N LYS A 187 1.26 -9.10 10.60
CA LYS A 187 1.41 -9.18 12.07
C LYS A 187 0.85 -7.95 12.78
N LYS A 188 0.62 -6.87 12.05
CA LYS A 188 0.03 -5.62 12.54
C LYS A 188 -1.49 -5.55 12.33
N GLY A 189 -2.07 -6.53 11.64
CA GLY A 189 -3.49 -6.53 11.28
C GLY A 189 -3.86 -5.49 10.22
N GLN A 190 -2.91 -5.05 9.40
CA GLN A 190 -3.12 -4.00 8.39
C GLN A 190 -3.31 -4.63 7.00
N ASP A 191 -4.10 -3.97 6.15
CA ASP A 191 -4.32 -4.30 4.72
C ASP A 191 -4.90 -5.71 4.45
N GLU A 192 -4.05 -6.72 4.27
CA GLU A 192 -4.40 -8.03 3.70
C GLU A 192 -3.80 -9.22 4.47
N VAL A 193 -4.53 -10.35 4.47
CA VAL A 193 -4.12 -11.61 5.10
C VAL A 193 -3.70 -12.65 4.07
N ALA A 194 -4.49 -12.80 3.01
CA ALA A 194 -4.32 -13.91 2.08
C ALA A 194 -3.08 -13.78 1.19
N HIS A 195 -2.72 -12.57 0.79
CA HIS A 195 -1.58 -12.35 -0.10
C HIS A 195 -0.22 -12.60 0.58
N PRO A 196 0.05 -12.12 1.81
CA PRO A 196 1.24 -12.54 2.56
C PRO A 196 1.28 -14.05 2.79
N LEU A 197 0.16 -14.66 3.20
CA LEU A 197 0.10 -16.12 3.40
C LEU A 197 0.37 -16.91 2.13
N LYS A 198 -0.11 -16.48 0.96
CA LYS A 198 0.24 -17.08 -0.33
C LYS A 198 1.75 -17.17 -0.54
N LYS A 199 2.46 -16.07 -0.28
CA LYS A 199 3.92 -16.02 -0.45
C LYS A 199 4.60 -16.95 0.55
N TYR A 200 4.19 -16.84 1.81
CA TYR A 200 4.75 -17.61 2.91
C TYR A 200 4.55 -19.11 2.76
N THR A 201 3.31 -19.58 2.56
CA THR A 201 3.02 -21.02 2.50
C THR A 201 3.66 -21.66 1.27
N ALA A 202 3.61 -21.00 0.10
CA ALA A 202 4.26 -21.53 -1.09
C ALA A 202 5.78 -21.60 -0.92
N GLY A 203 6.39 -20.55 -0.38
CA GLY A 203 7.83 -20.49 -0.16
C GLY A 203 8.31 -21.53 0.86
N LYS A 204 7.65 -21.60 2.02
CA LYS A 204 7.99 -22.54 3.09
C LYS A 204 7.79 -23.99 2.67
N ILE A 205 6.66 -24.33 2.05
CA ILE A 205 6.38 -25.71 1.62
C ILE A 205 7.45 -26.20 0.62
N LEU A 206 7.85 -25.35 -0.33
CA LEU A 206 8.86 -25.71 -1.31
C LEU A 206 10.28 -25.71 -0.73
N LEU A 207 10.63 -24.74 0.11
CA LEU A 207 11.92 -24.71 0.77
C LEU A 207 12.12 -25.95 1.65
N ASP A 208 11.15 -26.27 2.51
CA ASP A 208 11.23 -27.46 3.38
C ASP A 208 11.28 -28.77 2.58
N TYR A 209 10.68 -28.80 1.38
CA TYR A 209 10.72 -29.98 0.51
C TYR A 209 12.09 -30.19 -0.15
N TYR A 210 12.66 -29.14 -0.74
CA TYR A 210 13.94 -29.25 -1.46
C TYR A 210 15.15 -29.15 -0.52
N PHE A 211 15.03 -28.38 0.56
CA PHE A 211 16.10 -28.02 1.50
C PHE A 211 15.59 -28.00 2.95
N PRO A 212 15.28 -29.16 3.56
CA PRO A 212 14.77 -29.23 4.94
C PRO A 212 15.73 -28.66 6.00
N ASN A 213 17.01 -28.48 5.66
CA ASN A 213 18.04 -27.91 6.53
C ASN A 213 18.65 -26.62 5.93
N ALA A 214 17.87 -25.84 5.16
CA ALA A 214 18.34 -24.57 4.61
C ALA A 214 18.85 -23.64 5.73
N ASP A 215 19.96 -22.97 5.49
CA ASP A 215 20.53 -21.93 6.36
C ASP A 215 19.93 -20.53 6.07
N PHE A 216 19.06 -20.44 5.07
CA PHE A 216 18.30 -19.24 4.71
C PHE A 216 16.79 -19.46 4.84
N SER A 217 16.06 -18.35 4.91
CA SER A 217 14.60 -18.33 5.05
C SER A 217 13.91 -18.26 3.69
N TYR A 218 12.67 -18.74 3.61
CA TYR A 218 11.87 -18.77 2.38
C TYR A 218 11.74 -17.40 1.69
N ASP A 219 11.83 -16.29 2.42
CA ASP A 219 11.69 -14.95 1.87
C ASP A 219 12.95 -14.43 1.15
N ALA A 220 14.12 -15.06 1.35
CA ALA A 220 15.37 -14.61 0.74
C ALA A 220 15.33 -14.66 -0.80
N PRO A 221 14.95 -15.79 -1.45
CA PRO A 221 14.78 -15.82 -2.90
C PRO A 221 13.72 -14.83 -3.42
N ILE A 222 12.67 -14.57 -2.64
CA ILE A 222 11.60 -13.62 -3.01
C ILE A 222 12.14 -12.18 -3.05
N LYS A 223 13.00 -11.82 -2.10
CA LYS A 223 13.57 -10.49 -1.98
C LYS A 223 14.59 -10.23 -3.10
N GLU A 224 15.49 -11.18 -3.33
CA GLU A 224 16.54 -11.04 -4.34
C GLU A 224 15.98 -11.01 -5.77
N PHE A 225 15.03 -11.90 -6.09
CA PHE A 225 14.46 -12.02 -7.44
C PHE A 225 13.04 -11.46 -7.56
N LYS A 226 12.77 -10.36 -6.85
CA LYS A 226 11.42 -9.73 -6.78
C LYS A 226 10.82 -9.44 -8.16
N TYR A 227 11.65 -9.10 -9.14
CA TYR A 227 11.20 -8.77 -10.50
C TYR A 227 10.49 -9.94 -11.20
N LEU A 228 10.82 -11.20 -10.86
CA LEU A 228 10.16 -12.39 -11.42
C LEU A 228 8.66 -12.44 -11.08
N PHE A 229 8.27 -11.86 -9.94
CA PHE A 229 6.89 -11.91 -9.45
C PHE A 229 6.00 -10.80 -10.03
N LYS A 230 6.56 -9.85 -10.79
CA LYS A 230 5.81 -8.71 -11.35
C LYS A 230 5.06 -9.05 -12.65
N THR A 231 5.64 -9.87 -13.52
CA THR A 231 5.24 -9.99 -14.93
C THR A 231 4.72 -11.37 -15.33
N SER A 232 4.73 -12.35 -14.41
CA SER A 232 4.40 -13.73 -14.75
C SER A 232 2.91 -14.05 -14.58
N SER A 233 2.34 -14.73 -15.57
CA SER A 233 1.02 -15.35 -15.53
C SER A 233 1.03 -16.72 -14.84
N GLU A 234 2.21 -17.24 -14.48
CA GLU A 234 2.37 -18.53 -13.86
C GLU A 234 1.87 -18.54 -12.40
N PRO A 235 1.47 -19.71 -11.87
CA PRO A 235 1.20 -19.87 -10.46
C PRO A 235 2.39 -19.43 -9.60
N TYR A 236 2.10 -18.72 -8.50
CA TYR A 236 3.11 -18.14 -7.62
C TYR A 236 4.20 -19.12 -7.18
N TYR A 237 3.84 -20.36 -6.87
CA TYR A 237 4.77 -21.38 -6.40
C TYR A 237 5.77 -21.84 -7.48
N LYS A 238 5.40 -21.75 -8.78
CA LYS A 238 6.32 -22.04 -9.89
C LYS A 238 7.33 -20.91 -10.06
N ILE A 239 6.88 -19.67 -9.91
CA ILE A 239 7.76 -18.49 -9.90
C ILE A 239 8.72 -18.58 -8.72
N TYR A 240 8.22 -18.98 -7.55
CA TYR A 240 9.06 -19.20 -6.37
C TYR A 240 10.12 -20.27 -6.60
N LYS A 241 9.79 -21.40 -7.24
CA LYS A 241 10.79 -22.41 -7.61
C LYS A 241 11.90 -21.81 -8.47
N LYS A 242 11.54 -21.03 -9.50
CA LYS A 242 12.54 -20.35 -10.36
C LYS A 242 13.42 -19.39 -9.55
N ALA A 243 12.82 -18.59 -8.67
CA ALA A 243 13.58 -17.71 -7.78
C ALA A 243 14.52 -18.50 -6.87
N LEU A 244 14.07 -19.63 -6.33
CA LEU A 244 14.89 -20.51 -5.50
C LEU A 244 16.05 -21.12 -6.30
N GLU A 245 15.82 -21.62 -7.51
CA GLU A 245 16.86 -22.14 -8.41
C GLU A 245 17.95 -21.10 -8.73
N MET A 246 17.53 -19.85 -8.96
CA MET A 246 18.46 -18.74 -9.18
C MET A 246 19.24 -18.40 -7.92
N TYR A 247 18.59 -18.42 -6.75
CA TYR A 247 19.21 -18.13 -5.46
C TYR A 247 20.29 -19.15 -5.07
N ILE A 248 20.07 -20.43 -5.40
CA ILE A 248 21.01 -21.52 -5.10
C ILE A 248 21.97 -21.83 -6.26
N GLU A 249 21.84 -21.15 -7.39
CA GLU A 249 22.60 -21.39 -8.62
C GLU A 249 22.51 -22.85 -9.14
N HIS A 250 21.35 -23.49 -8.99
CA HIS A 250 21.14 -24.90 -9.36
C HIS A 250 19.70 -25.20 -9.78
N GLU A 251 19.53 -26.11 -10.75
CA GLU A 251 18.21 -26.58 -11.17
C GLU A 251 17.61 -27.58 -10.18
N LEU A 252 16.31 -27.44 -9.91
CA LEU A 252 15.57 -28.31 -9.01
C LEU A 252 14.68 -29.28 -9.81
N PRO A 253 14.52 -30.53 -9.35
CA PRO A 253 13.62 -31.47 -10.01
C PRO A 253 12.18 -30.96 -9.98
N GLN A 254 11.34 -31.50 -10.85
CA GLN A 254 9.92 -31.12 -10.92
C GLN A 254 9.23 -31.24 -9.56
N ILE A 255 8.30 -30.32 -9.29
CA ILE A 255 7.55 -30.30 -8.04
C ILE A 255 6.65 -31.55 -8.04
N PRO A 256 6.80 -32.47 -7.06
CA PRO A 256 5.95 -33.65 -7.03
C PRO A 256 4.48 -33.27 -6.81
N GLU A 257 3.57 -34.04 -7.40
CA GLU A 257 2.12 -33.84 -7.25
C GLU A 257 1.69 -33.77 -5.78
N LYS A 258 2.27 -34.61 -4.91
CA LYS A 258 2.00 -34.58 -3.46
C LYS A 258 2.34 -33.22 -2.81
N ILE A 259 3.34 -32.51 -3.31
CA ILE A 259 3.73 -31.18 -2.81
C ILE A 259 2.83 -30.11 -3.41
N GLU A 260 2.50 -30.20 -4.70
CA GLU A 260 1.50 -29.32 -5.30
C GLU A 260 0.15 -29.41 -4.58
N ASN A 261 -0.30 -30.61 -4.22
CA ASN A 261 -1.52 -30.82 -3.45
C ASN A 261 -1.49 -30.12 -2.09
N LYS A 262 -0.36 -30.15 -1.38
CA LYS A 262 -0.20 -29.38 -0.12
C LYS A 262 -0.29 -27.86 -0.36
N ILE A 263 0.29 -27.37 -1.44
CA ILE A 263 0.20 -25.95 -1.83
C ILE A 263 -1.25 -25.56 -2.15
N GLN A 264 -2.02 -26.44 -2.79
CA GLN A 264 -3.44 -26.20 -3.06
C GLN A 264 -4.29 -26.21 -1.79
N ILE A 265 -4.05 -27.14 -0.86
CA ILE A 265 -4.70 -27.14 0.46
C ILE A 265 -4.43 -25.81 1.18
N ALA A 266 -3.16 -25.36 1.22
CA ALA A 266 -2.81 -24.08 1.81
C ALA A 266 -3.54 -22.91 1.12
N ARG A 267 -3.66 -22.97 -0.22
CA ARG A 267 -4.37 -21.97 -1.03
C ARG A 267 -5.84 -21.87 -0.69
N GLU A 268 -6.54 -22.98 -0.58
CA GLU A 268 -7.96 -22.97 -0.21
C GLU A 268 -8.16 -22.32 1.17
N ILE A 269 -7.28 -22.64 2.13
CA ILE A 269 -7.34 -22.11 3.48
C ILE A 269 -7.08 -20.61 3.51
N TYR A 270 -5.98 -20.11 2.93
CA TYR A 270 -5.71 -18.67 2.95
C TYR A 270 -6.67 -17.88 2.05
N MET A 271 -7.26 -18.48 1.02
CA MET A 271 -8.23 -17.76 0.19
C MET A 271 -9.56 -17.54 0.89
N ALA A 272 -9.91 -18.40 1.85
CA ALA A 272 -11.07 -18.18 2.71
C ALA A 272 -10.92 -16.97 3.66
N SER A 273 -9.70 -16.43 3.81
CA SER A 273 -9.42 -15.23 4.61
C SER A 273 -9.44 -13.93 3.78
N HIS A 274 -9.92 -13.98 2.54
CA HIS A 274 -10.08 -12.80 1.68
C HIS A 274 -11.57 -12.66 1.29
N PRO A 275 -12.09 -11.44 1.14
CA PRO A 275 -13.43 -11.23 0.59
C PRO A 275 -13.61 -11.90 -0.78
N THR A 276 -14.86 -12.15 -1.16
CA THR A 276 -15.22 -12.56 -2.51
C THR A 276 -16.39 -11.71 -3.01
N ILE A 277 -16.70 -11.77 -4.30
CA ILE A 277 -17.92 -11.13 -4.82
C ILE A 277 -19.13 -11.67 -4.05
N GLY A 278 -19.99 -10.76 -3.58
CA GLY A 278 -21.16 -11.09 -2.75
C GLY A 278 -20.86 -11.47 -1.30
N LYS A 279 -19.59 -11.50 -0.86
CA LYS A 279 -19.22 -11.86 0.52
C LYS A 279 -18.07 -10.99 1.03
N MET A 280 -18.43 -9.89 1.68
CA MET A 280 -17.49 -9.11 2.47
C MET A 280 -17.17 -9.82 3.80
N LEU A 281 -15.93 -9.74 4.26
CA LEU A 281 -15.53 -10.25 5.57
C LEU A 281 -15.43 -9.09 6.56
N GLU A 282 -15.94 -9.27 7.76
CA GLU A 282 -15.96 -8.23 8.82
C GLU A 282 -14.59 -7.59 9.11
N PRO A 283 -13.44 -8.32 9.09
CA PRO A 283 -12.13 -7.71 9.28
C PRO A 283 -11.72 -6.72 8.18
N PHE A 284 -12.40 -6.72 7.04
CA PHE A 284 -12.14 -5.81 5.93
C PHE A 284 -13.14 -4.65 5.95
N SER A 285 -12.74 -3.55 5.34
CA SER A 285 -13.60 -2.40 5.11
C SER A 285 -14.06 -2.42 3.67
N SER A 286 -15.37 -2.34 3.44
CA SER A 286 -15.84 -2.10 2.08
C SER A 286 -15.46 -0.69 1.65
N PHE A 287 -15.25 -0.49 0.35
CA PHE A 287 -14.92 0.82 -0.19
C PHE A 287 -15.99 1.86 0.19
N GLU A 288 -17.27 1.56 -0.06
CA GLU A 288 -18.37 2.48 0.23
C GLU A 288 -18.52 2.77 1.73
N ASP A 289 -18.38 1.76 2.60
CA ASP A 289 -18.52 1.96 4.05
C ASP A 289 -17.36 2.79 4.61
N ALA A 290 -16.14 2.57 4.13
CA ALA A 290 -14.97 3.35 4.56
C ALA A 290 -15.11 4.81 4.13
N VAL A 291 -15.50 5.06 2.88
CA VAL A 291 -15.74 6.43 2.37
C VAL A 291 -16.87 7.12 3.15
N LYS A 292 -17.97 6.40 3.44
CA LYS A 292 -19.08 6.91 4.25
C LYS A 292 -18.69 7.15 5.70
N PHE A 293 -17.82 6.33 6.26
CA PHE A 293 -17.30 6.51 7.61
C PHE A 293 -16.48 7.81 7.70
N VAL A 294 -15.53 8.00 6.78
CA VAL A 294 -14.68 9.20 6.77
C VAL A 294 -15.50 10.48 6.54
N SER A 295 -16.57 10.41 5.73
CA SER A 295 -17.46 11.56 5.51
C SER A 295 -18.24 12.00 6.76
N GLN A 296 -18.26 11.20 7.82
CA GLN A 296 -18.89 11.52 9.11
C GLN A 296 -17.91 12.04 10.17
N LEU A 297 -16.61 12.04 9.89
CA LEU A 297 -15.59 12.59 10.78
C LEU A 297 -15.63 14.13 10.75
N ASN A 298 -15.17 14.77 11.82
CA ASN A 298 -15.09 16.23 11.87
C ASN A 298 -13.98 16.79 10.97
N PHE A 299 -12.90 16.04 10.82
CA PHE A 299 -11.72 16.39 10.02
C PHE A 299 -11.38 15.24 9.07
N GLY A 300 -10.59 15.52 8.05
CA GLY A 300 -10.19 14.57 7.02
C GLY A 300 -10.91 14.83 5.70
N VAL A 301 -10.13 15.13 4.66
CA VAL A 301 -10.54 15.06 3.24
C VAL A 301 -9.89 13.86 2.57
N MET A 302 -10.57 13.30 1.58
CA MET A 302 -10.22 12.03 0.97
C MET A 302 -9.63 12.18 -0.43
N SER A 303 -8.71 11.28 -0.75
CA SER A 303 -8.18 11.02 -2.08
C SER A 303 -8.23 9.53 -2.40
N ILE A 304 -8.62 9.17 -3.63
CA ILE A 304 -8.37 7.80 -4.12
C ILE A 304 -6.86 7.64 -4.35
N ALA A 305 -6.26 6.70 -3.62
CA ALA A 305 -4.84 6.37 -3.76
C ALA A 305 -4.60 5.58 -5.04
N HIS A 306 -3.48 5.87 -5.72
CA HIS A 306 -2.93 5.13 -6.86
C HIS A 306 -3.97 4.32 -7.68
N PRO A 307 -4.99 4.98 -8.27
CA PRO A 307 -6.12 4.31 -8.91
C PRO A 307 -5.72 3.31 -10.00
N ALA A 308 -4.62 3.52 -10.73
CA ALA A 308 -4.13 2.60 -11.75
C ALA A 308 -3.44 1.34 -11.17
N ARG A 309 -3.28 1.20 -9.85
CA ARG A 309 -2.97 -0.09 -9.21
C ARG A 309 -4.21 -0.97 -9.07
N THR A 310 -5.39 -0.36 -9.13
CA THR A 310 -6.67 -1.08 -9.13
C THR A 310 -6.93 -1.64 -10.52
N LYS A 311 -7.02 -2.97 -10.64
CA LYS A 311 -7.29 -3.62 -11.93
C LYS A 311 -8.74 -3.38 -12.35
N ALA A 312 -8.94 -2.45 -13.27
CA ALA A 312 -10.19 -2.19 -13.95
C ALA A 312 -10.62 -3.39 -14.81
N TYR A 313 -11.90 -3.71 -14.76
CA TYR A 313 -12.49 -4.84 -15.50
C TYR A 313 -13.18 -4.39 -16.79
N CYS A 314 -13.65 -3.15 -16.82
CA CYS A 314 -14.32 -2.51 -17.95
C CYS A 314 -13.83 -1.05 -18.10
N PRO A 315 -14.05 -0.40 -19.26
CA PRO A 315 -13.71 1.01 -19.48
C PRO A 315 -14.34 1.97 -18.46
N GLU A 316 -15.55 1.68 -18.00
CA GLU A 316 -16.37 2.55 -17.14
C GLU A 316 -15.97 2.46 -15.66
N PHE A 317 -15.12 1.50 -15.29
CA PHE A 317 -14.76 1.19 -13.90
C PHE A 317 -14.40 2.44 -13.07
N TYR A 318 -13.59 3.35 -13.61
CA TYR A 318 -13.15 4.54 -12.89
C TYR A 318 -14.25 5.59 -12.75
N THR A 319 -15.16 5.69 -13.72
CA THR A 319 -16.37 6.53 -13.59
C THR A 319 -17.23 6.05 -12.43
N TYR A 320 -17.48 4.74 -12.34
CA TYR A 320 -18.22 4.17 -11.20
C TYR A 320 -17.49 4.34 -9.87
N LEU A 321 -16.15 4.18 -9.86
CA LEU A 321 -15.32 4.42 -8.68
C LEU A 321 -15.49 5.85 -8.15
N PHE A 322 -15.34 6.84 -9.03
CA PHE A 322 -15.44 8.23 -8.63
C PHE A 322 -16.88 8.68 -8.35
N GLU A 323 -17.88 8.09 -9.02
CA GLU A 323 -19.29 8.30 -8.70
C GLU A 323 -19.59 7.86 -7.26
N HIS A 324 -19.22 6.63 -6.90
CA HIS A 324 -19.42 6.09 -5.56
C HIS A 324 -18.61 6.90 -4.53
N PHE A 325 -17.37 7.24 -4.88
CA PHE A 325 -16.52 8.09 -4.05
C PHE A 325 -17.19 9.43 -3.71
N LYS A 326 -17.71 10.15 -4.70
CA LYS A 326 -18.44 11.41 -4.50
C LYS A 326 -19.75 11.21 -3.75
N LYS A 327 -20.53 10.20 -4.12
CA LYS A 327 -21.85 9.93 -3.53
C LYS A 327 -21.77 9.67 -2.03
N TYR A 328 -20.86 8.80 -1.59
CA TYR A 328 -20.71 8.44 -0.18
C TYR A 328 -19.79 9.39 0.59
N GLY A 329 -18.80 9.96 -0.10
CA GLY A 329 -17.78 10.82 0.50
C GLY A 329 -18.16 12.29 0.57
N LYS A 330 -19.20 12.71 -0.17
CA LYS A 330 -19.78 14.06 -0.17
C LYS A 330 -18.72 15.14 -0.42
N ASP A 331 -18.72 16.18 0.40
CA ASP A 331 -17.81 17.33 0.39
C ASP A 331 -16.39 16.97 0.81
N LYS A 332 -16.17 15.80 1.42
CA LYS A 332 -14.84 15.30 1.78
C LYS A 332 -14.18 14.48 0.67
N ALA A 333 -14.94 13.96 -0.29
CA ALA A 333 -14.39 13.30 -1.49
C ALA A 333 -13.97 14.34 -2.52
N LEU A 334 -12.71 14.77 -2.44
CA LEU A 334 -12.20 15.93 -3.18
C LEU A 334 -11.08 15.60 -4.15
N LEU A 335 -10.27 14.58 -3.85
CA LEU A 335 -8.96 14.42 -4.49
C LEU A 335 -8.81 13.04 -5.14
N TYR A 336 -7.82 12.90 -6.02
CA TYR A 336 -7.33 11.60 -6.50
C TYR A 336 -5.84 11.68 -6.83
N GLU A 337 -5.13 10.58 -6.65
CA GLU A 337 -3.69 10.52 -6.89
C GLU A 337 -3.36 10.28 -8.38
N GLY A 338 -3.37 11.36 -9.17
CA GLY A 338 -3.05 11.32 -10.60
C GLY A 338 -1.56 11.53 -10.93
N TYR A 339 -0.78 12.14 -10.02
CA TYR A 339 0.67 12.32 -10.15
C TYR A 339 1.45 11.29 -9.32
N TYR A 340 1.03 10.02 -9.38
CA TYR A 340 1.67 8.93 -8.66
C TYR A 340 2.97 8.50 -9.34
N GLN A 341 4.10 8.83 -8.73
CA GLN A 341 5.42 8.64 -9.32
C GLN A 341 5.95 7.22 -9.19
N SER A 342 5.11 6.28 -8.76
CA SER A 342 5.48 4.89 -8.47
C SER A 342 4.85 3.88 -9.43
N TYR A 343 4.12 4.35 -10.44
CA TYR A 343 3.66 3.48 -11.52
C TYR A 343 4.81 3.03 -12.42
N GLU A 344 4.65 1.86 -13.04
CA GLU A 344 5.56 1.30 -14.04
C GLU A 344 4.73 0.46 -15.03
N GLY A 345 5.26 0.30 -16.26
CA GLY A 345 4.70 -0.60 -17.27
C GLY A 345 3.40 -0.17 -17.95
N ASP A 346 2.98 -0.99 -18.91
CA ASP A 346 1.94 -0.68 -19.89
C ASP A 346 0.53 -0.49 -19.29
N TYR A 347 0.26 -1.12 -18.15
CA TYR A 347 -1.07 -1.03 -17.53
C TYR A 347 -1.40 0.41 -17.14
N TYR A 348 -0.48 1.10 -16.47
CA TYR A 348 -0.67 2.50 -16.11
C TYR A 348 -0.85 3.38 -17.37
N GLN A 349 0.03 3.23 -18.36
CA GLN A 349 -0.02 4.00 -19.61
C GLN A 349 -1.37 3.85 -20.32
N LYS A 350 -1.97 2.66 -20.28
CA LYS A 350 -3.28 2.37 -20.86
C LYS A 350 -4.44 3.07 -20.14
N TRP A 351 -4.34 3.26 -18.83
CA TRP A 351 -5.47 3.68 -18.00
C TRP A 351 -5.39 5.13 -17.50
N GLN A 352 -4.23 5.77 -17.54
CA GLN A 352 -4.03 7.13 -17.02
C GLN A 352 -5.04 8.13 -17.59
N SER A 353 -5.19 8.19 -18.92
CA SER A 353 -6.12 9.15 -19.55
C SER A 353 -7.56 8.92 -19.12
N LYS A 354 -7.99 7.65 -19.02
CA LYS A 354 -9.35 7.27 -18.59
C LYS A 354 -9.62 7.64 -17.14
N ILE A 355 -8.61 7.47 -16.26
CA ILE A 355 -8.70 7.88 -14.86
C ILE A 355 -8.86 9.41 -14.80
N ASP A 356 -8.04 10.15 -15.54
CA ASP A 356 -8.08 11.62 -15.55
C ASP A 356 -9.39 12.17 -16.13
N GLU A 357 -9.89 11.56 -17.20
CA GLU A 357 -11.19 11.88 -17.80
C GLU A 357 -12.33 11.64 -16.80
N ALA A 358 -12.38 10.46 -16.18
CA ALA A 358 -13.39 10.13 -15.17
C ALA A 358 -13.30 11.06 -13.95
N ALA A 359 -12.10 11.35 -13.45
CA ALA A 359 -11.92 12.24 -12.30
C ALA A 359 -12.40 13.68 -12.59
N LYS A 360 -12.21 14.14 -13.83
CA LYS A 360 -12.66 15.46 -14.29
C LYS A 360 -14.18 15.60 -14.30
N GLU A 361 -14.92 14.55 -14.66
CA GLU A 361 -16.40 14.54 -14.60
C GLU A 361 -16.93 14.84 -13.19
N PHE A 362 -16.18 14.46 -12.16
CA PHE A 362 -16.53 14.65 -10.76
C PHE A 362 -15.84 15.84 -10.08
N ASN A 363 -15.13 16.68 -10.85
CA ASN A 363 -14.37 17.85 -10.37
C ASN A 363 -13.38 17.51 -9.24
N LEU A 364 -12.68 16.37 -9.36
CA LEU A 364 -11.66 15.97 -8.39
C LEU A 364 -10.34 16.71 -8.62
N ILE A 365 -9.67 17.06 -7.52
CA ILE A 365 -8.36 17.72 -7.51
C ILE A 365 -7.28 16.65 -7.64
N LYS A 366 -6.38 16.81 -8.61
CA LYS A 366 -5.26 15.90 -8.83
C LYS A 366 -4.18 16.11 -7.77
N THR A 367 -3.78 15.03 -7.10
CA THR A 367 -2.65 14.98 -6.14
C THR A 367 -1.56 14.04 -6.60
N GLY A 368 -0.45 13.97 -5.87
CA GLY A 368 0.61 13.01 -6.12
C GLY A 368 1.39 12.63 -4.87
N GLY A 369 2.22 11.63 -5.07
CA GLY A 369 3.03 11.03 -4.03
C GLY A 369 3.97 9.99 -4.64
N LEU A 370 4.96 9.62 -3.86
CA LEU A 370 5.96 8.61 -4.23
C LEU A 370 5.62 7.23 -3.67
N ASP A 371 4.65 7.10 -2.76
CA ASP A 371 4.41 5.83 -2.05
C ASP A 371 5.68 5.37 -1.33
N SER A 372 6.32 6.29 -0.61
CA SER A 372 7.65 6.07 -0.02
C SER A 372 7.56 5.10 1.15
N HIS A 373 8.32 4.00 1.08
CA HIS A 373 8.42 2.97 2.13
C HIS A 373 9.86 2.83 2.66
N GLY A 374 10.82 3.55 2.06
CA GLY A 374 12.25 3.42 2.34
C GLY A 374 12.76 4.30 3.47
N LYS A 375 14.09 4.49 3.49
CA LYS A 375 14.80 5.38 4.42
C LYS A 375 14.87 6.84 3.97
N ASN A 376 14.22 7.20 2.86
CA ASN A 376 14.09 8.58 2.39
C ASN A 376 12.70 8.86 1.79
N ILE A 377 12.36 10.14 1.65
CA ILE A 377 11.05 10.62 1.15
C ILE A 377 11.10 11.11 -0.30
N ILE A 378 12.21 10.88 -1.00
CA ILE A 378 12.45 11.30 -2.38
C ILE A 378 12.45 10.12 -3.36
N THR A 379 12.19 8.91 -2.87
CA THR A 379 12.06 7.68 -3.64
C THR A 379 10.93 6.85 -3.06
N ARG A 380 10.43 5.87 -3.82
CA ARG A 380 9.52 4.84 -3.33
C ARG A 380 10.24 3.85 -2.40
N CYS A 381 11.46 3.47 -2.83
CA CYS A 381 12.31 2.35 -2.42
C CYS A 381 11.82 1.56 -1.18
N PRO A 382 11.07 0.46 -1.35
CA PRO A 382 10.53 -0.28 -0.21
C PRO A 382 11.56 -1.12 0.55
N TYR A 383 12.69 -1.47 -0.06
CA TYR A 383 13.76 -2.29 0.52
C TYR A 383 15.05 -2.08 -0.28
N SER A 384 15.99 -1.29 0.27
CA SER A 384 17.41 -1.26 -0.09
C SER A 384 18.22 -1.63 1.13
#